data_AF-N0BDM2-F1
#
_entry.id   AF-N0BDM2-F1
#
_cell.length_a   1.000
_cell.length_b   1.000
_cell.length_c   1.000
_cell.angle_alpha   90.00
_cell.angle_beta   90.00
_cell.angle_gamma   90.00
#
_symmetry.space_group_name_H-M   'P 1'
#
loop_
_entity.id
_entity.type
_entity.pdbx_description
1 polymer ?
#
loop_
_entity_poly.entity_id
_entity_poly.type
_entity_poly.pdbx_seq_one_letter_code
_entity_poly.pdbx_strand_id
1 'polypeptide(L)'
;MRTKVVSVLIVVLLIANITAAQASPPEVVEDAKNAAKDFDVAKLMGGELSKLKNVERILQKAEQRHAKLEERVATLERKGVDVTELKELLKEHKEKIDLARAKILEAKRKFKSGEIEAGLELIKEAKDLMDDGYELATEITALCAKTAERHREEHRGEMQEREVIKEGEHRFGNKTEHEEEKVRGHERFGKPEEVGAGMGVPGMKMSKEPLKKIRGKEIHKIYEKEFMKAKERFEKAREEFKRAKKVGIKDEHGLRMAKGYMVAGFDLAERWLERLRVHVINMAEKEQITEETKLRLLAKIDEKLAEIEELKSQINETSSPEELREVVKEIRKEWREIRKEMDGLAGFVAVAKVENLVERSKQVGLKLGAKIEELEAAGVDTTELEVTLEDFSAKIDKAEELVGKAEDMFEEGKVAEGHKTLREAIMTLKDAFKNVKEIVAELKEQHRHRIQEGKIFSGNETGEAWVTGNGTAEFTGTGVVVVRGNGTLEVSPEDAIVTLVGFGVKSVEGNVSAISGEGKAVIRGENITVRVEGEDIKLIVKGYGTLKLEGEGKYRVKKNPQEAMSEEIEYEGEVTIEFGGR
;
A
#
# COMPACT_ATOMS: atom_id res chain seq x y z
N MET A 1 19.71 -9.83 23.82
CA MET A 1 18.92 -9.81 25.09
C MET A 1 19.39 -8.79 26.15
N ARG A 2 20.63 -8.27 26.13
CA ARG A 2 21.28 -7.59 27.28
C ARG A 2 20.53 -6.39 27.90
N THR A 3 19.79 -5.58 27.13
CA THR A 3 19.05 -4.41 27.65
C THR A 3 17.96 -4.74 28.68
N LYS A 4 17.24 -5.86 28.54
CA LYS A 4 16.23 -6.26 29.54
C LYS A 4 16.85 -6.66 30.88
N VAL A 5 18.07 -7.21 30.86
CA VAL A 5 18.81 -7.58 32.08
C VAL A 5 19.20 -6.33 32.86
N VAL A 6 19.63 -5.27 32.18
CA VAL A 6 19.95 -3.97 32.81
C VAL A 6 18.71 -3.34 33.46
N SER A 7 17.55 -3.34 32.79
CA SER A 7 16.31 -2.82 33.39
C SER A 7 15.87 -3.61 34.62
N VAL A 8 16.02 -4.95 34.62
CA VAL A 8 15.73 -5.79 35.80
C VAL A 8 16.74 -5.54 36.90
N LEU A 9 18.04 -5.39 36.61
CA LEU A 9 19.05 -5.04 37.61
C LEU A 9 18.74 -3.70 38.29
N ILE A 10 18.35 -2.68 37.53
CA ILE A 10 18.01 -1.35 38.08
C ILE A 10 16.76 -1.44 38.98
N VAL A 11 15.74 -2.21 38.60
CA VAL A 11 14.56 -2.43 39.46
C VAL A 11 14.91 -3.25 40.70
N VAL A 12 15.78 -4.26 40.60
CA VAL A 12 16.25 -5.04 41.76
C VAL A 12 17.11 -4.19 42.70
N LEU A 13 17.97 -3.30 42.18
CA LEU A 13 18.75 -2.34 42.96
C LEU A 13 17.86 -1.28 43.65
N LEU A 14 16.83 -0.78 42.96
CA LEU A 14 15.84 0.11 43.56
C LEU A 14 15.06 -0.60 44.69
N ILE A 15 14.61 -1.83 44.48
CA ILE A 15 13.92 -2.62 45.52
C ILE A 15 14.86 -2.90 46.70
N ALA A 16 16.13 -3.27 46.45
CA ALA A 16 17.12 -3.48 47.50
C ALA A 16 17.41 -2.21 48.32
N ASN A 17 17.47 -1.05 47.67
CA ASN A 17 17.58 0.24 48.36
C ASN A 17 16.31 0.56 49.18
N ILE A 18 15.13 0.19 48.70
CA ILE A 18 13.87 0.37 49.46
C ILE A 18 13.85 -0.51 50.72
N THR A 19 14.39 -1.74 50.70
CA THR A 19 14.56 -2.54 51.93
C THR A 19 15.68 -2.03 52.85
N ALA A 20 16.66 -1.28 52.33
CA ALA A 20 17.67 -0.61 53.14
C ALA A 20 17.18 0.71 53.78
N ALA A 21 16.10 1.31 53.25
CA ALA A 21 15.63 2.65 53.59
C ALA A 21 14.89 2.78 54.96
N GLN A 22 15.12 1.89 55.93
CA GLN A 22 14.65 2.08 57.32
C GLN A 22 15.57 2.98 58.17
N ALA A 23 16.64 3.54 57.59
CA ALA A 23 17.62 4.38 58.30
C ALA A 23 18.12 5.58 57.46
N SER A 24 17.27 6.19 56.63
CA SER A 24 17.63 7.30 55.74
C SER A 24 16.88 8.60 56.07
N PRO A 25 17.48 9.79 55.84
CA PRO A 25 16.81 11.08 56.09
C PRO A 25 15.55 11.29 55.24
N PRO A 26 14.55 12.05 55.72
CA PRO A 26 13.27 12.22 55.03
C PRO A 26 13.38 12.88 53.65
N GLU A 27 14.33 13.79 53.42
CA GLU A 27 14.58 14.42 52.11
C GLU A 27 14.85 13.39 51.01
N VAL A 28 15.68 12.38 51.30
CA VAL A 28 16.02 11.31 50.34
C VAL A 28 14.78 10.48 49.94
N VAL A 29 13.80 10.38 50.84
CA VAL A 29 12.52 9.70 50.62
C VAL A 29 11.54 10.59 49.83
N GLU A 30 11.65 11.91 49.93
CA GLU A 30 10.88 12.88 49.14
C GLU A 30 11.41 12.93 47.69
N ASP A 31 12.73 13.03 47.51
CA ASP A 31 13.39 13.00 46.19
C ASP A 31 13.11 11.69 45.44
N ALA A 32 13.16 10.54 46.13
CA ALA A 32 12.81 9.26 45.54
C ALA A 32 11.35 9.18 45.07
N LYS A 33 10.41 9.82 45.78
CA LYS A 33 9.00 9.92 45.36
C LYS A 33 8.82 10.85 44.16
N ASN A 34 9.59 11.94 44.09
CA ASN A 34 9.54 12.88 42.97
C ASN A 34 10.12 12.24 41.71
N ALA A 35 11.29 11.60 41.80
CA ALA A 35 11.87 10.83 40.70
C ALA A 35 10.96 9.68 40.21
N ALA A 36 10.22 9.02 41.11
CA ALA A 36 9.23 8.01 40.75
C ALA A 36 8.02 8.61 40.00
N LYS A 37 7.51 9.77 40.41
CA LYS A 37 6.47 10.51 39.67
C LYS A 37 6.95 10.90 38.28
N ASP A 38 8.14 11.47 38.16
CA ASP A 38 8.69 11.92 36.88
C ASP A 38 8.89 10.74 35.91
N PHE A 39 9.28 9.57 36.42
CA PHE A 39 9.39 8.35 35.63
C PHE A 39 8.04 7.84 35.09
N ASP A 40 7.00 7.78 35.93
CA ASP A 40 5.67 7.38 35.46
C ASP A 40 5.02 8.45 34.56
N VAL A 41 5.27 9.74 34.78
CA VAL A 41 4.86 10.83 33.87
C VAL A 41 5.55 10.69 32.51
N ALA A 42 6.86 10.41 32.46
CA ALA A 42 7.57 10.16 31.19
C ALA A 42 7.03 8.93 30.45
N LYS A 43 6.69 7.86 31.19
CA LYS A 43 6.10 6.62 30.67
C LYS A 43 4.67 6.81 30.14
N LEU A 44 3.84 7.60 30.83
CA LEU A 44 2.52 8.03 30.35
C LEU A 44 2.64 8.89 29.10
N MET A 45 3.50 9.92 29.10
CA MET A 45 3.75 10.77 27.92
C MET A 45 4.22 9.95 26.71
N GLY A 46 5.03 8.91 26.88
CA GLY A 46 5.43 7.99 25.80
C GLY A 46 4.24 7.30 25.13
N GLY A 47 3.22 6.93 25.90
CA GLY A 47 1.96 6.40 25.39
C GLY A 47 1.14 7.45 24.62
N GLU A 48 0.98 8.64 25.19
CA GLU A 48 0.11 9.68 24.61
C GLU A 48 0.73 10.37 23.39
N LEU A 49 2.05 10.53 23.35
CA LEU A 49 2.80 10.93 22.15
C LEU A 49 2.61 9.93 20.99
N SER A 50 2.31 8.66 21.26
CA SER A 50 1.99 7.68 20.21
C SER A 50 0.60 7.88 19.61
N LYS A 51 -0.40 8.27 20.43
CA LYS A 51 -1.76 8.61 19.97
C LYS A 51 -1.73 9.89 19.12
N LEU A 52 -1.03 10.92 19.59
CA LEU A 52 -0.80 12.17 18.86
C LEU A 52 -0.19 11.90 17.47
N LYS A 53 0.92 11.16 17.40
CA LYS A 53 1.59 10.80 16.13
C LYS A 53 0.73 9.96 15.19
N ASN A 54 -0.26 9.22 15.71
CA ASN A 54 -1.21 8.51 14.87
C ASN A 54 -2.25 9.46 14.26
N VAL A 55 -2.78 10.40 15.04
CA VAL A 55 -3.73 11.43 14.61
C VAL A 55 -3.09 12.39 13.60
N GLU A 56 -1.85 12.82 13.81
CA GLU A 56 -1.06 13.58 12.80
C GLU A 56 -0.96 12.85 11.45
N ARG A 57 -0.75 11.52 11.49
CA ARG A 57 -0.66 10.68 10.27
C ARG A 57 -2.02 10.51 9.58
N ILE A 58 -3.13 10.64 10.29
CA ILE A 58 -4.48 10.65 9.70
C ILE A 58 -4.73 12.01 9.04
N LEU A 59 -4.38 13.12 9.70
CA LEU A 59 -4.49 14.47 9.14
C LEU A 59 -3.73 14.60 7.82
N GLN A 60 -2.46 14.17 7.79
CA GLN A 60 -1.63 14.21 6.57
C GLN A 60 -2.26 13.41 5.40
N LYS A 61 -3.01 12.33 5.69
CA LYS A 61 -3.75 11.57 4.67
C LYS A 61 -5.03 12.26 4.24
N ALA A 62 -5.71 12.97 5.14
CA ALA A 62 -6.88 13.79 4.82
C ALA A 62 -6.49 14.96 3.90
N GLU A 63 -5.38 15.66 4.21
CA GLU A 63 -4.78 16.71 3.37
C GLU A 63 -4.42 16.18 1.96
N GLN A 64 -3.73 15.03 1.89
CA GLN A 64 -3.41 14.37 0.61
C GLN A 64 -4.65 13.87 -0.16
N ARG A 65 -5.78 13.63 0.52
CA ARG A 65 -7.06 13.27 -0.11
C ARG A 65 -7.76 14.53 -0.62
N HIS A 66 -7.74 15.62 0.14
CA HIS A 66 -8.31 16.92 -0.24
C HIS A 66 -7.72 17.43 -1.56
N ALA A 67 -6.38 17.49 -1.68
CA ALA A 67 -5.71 17.94 -2.90
C ALA A 67 -6.09 17.12 -4.15
N LYS A 68 -6.37 15.82 -3.98
CA LYS A 68 -6.83 14.92 -5.05
C LYS A 68 -8.33 15.06 -5.37
N LEU A 69 -9.10 15.67 -4.48
CA LEU A 69 -10.47 16.12 -4.77
C LEU A 69 -10.43 17.47 -5.50
N GLU A 70 -9.58 18.40 -5.08
CA GLU A 70 -9.35 19.68 -5.77
C GLU A 70 -8.94 19.45 -7.24
N GLU A 71 -7.95 18.59 -7.47
CA GLU A 71 -7.51 18.18 -8.82
C GLU A 71 -8.65 17.57 -9.66
N ARG A 72 -9.49 16.70 -9.05
CA ARG A 72 -10.62 16.06 -9.76
C ARG A 72 -11.71 17.06 -10.10
N VAL A 73 -12.09 17.93 -9.17
CA VAL A 73 -13.11 18.97 -9.38
C VAL A 73 -12.65 19.94 -10.48
N ALA A 74 -11.40 20.41 -10.42
CA ALA A 74 -10.79 21.23 -11.47
C ALA A 74 -10.64 20.50 -12.83
N THR A 75 -10.71 19.17 -12.86
CA THR A 75 -10.70 18.36 -14.10
C THR A 75 -12.10 18.12 -14.67
N LEU A 76 -13.16 18.28 -13.86
CA LEU A 76 -14.54 18.32 -14.33
C LEU A 76 -14.89 19.72 -14.85
N GLU A 77 -14.51 20.76 -14.11
CA GLU A 77 -14.69 22.17 -14.51
C GLU A 77 -14.05 22.47 -15.88
N ARG A 78 -12.81 22.00 -16.10
CA ARG A 78 -12.12 22.11 -17.41
C ARG A 78 -12.78 21.35 -18.57
N LYS A 79 -13.87 20.60 -18.33
CA LYS A 79 -14.68 19.92 -19.34
C LYS A 79 -16.05 20.57 -19.55
N GLY A 80 -16.33 21.69 -18.89
CA GLY A 80 -17.63 22.36 -18.93
C GLY A 80 -18.68 21.74 -18.00
N VAL A 81 -18.28 20.85 -17.09
CA VAL A 81 -19.18 20.28 -16.08
C VAL A 81 -19.46 21.32 -15.00
N ASP A 82 -20.72 21.52 -14.61
CA ASP A 82 -21.04 22.29 -13.40
C ASP A 82 -20.52 21.56 -12.14
N VAL A 83 -19.75 22.29 -11.34
CA VAL A 83 -19.09 21.82 -10.12
C VAL A 83 -19.45 22.66 -8.90
N THR A 84 -20.51 23.47 -8.95
CA THR A 84 -20.87 24.42 -7.88
C THR A 84 -21.07 23.71 -6.53
N GLU A 85 -21.93 22.70 -6.49
CA GLU A 85 -22.17 21.80 -5.33
C GLU A 85 -20.86 21.13 -4.85
N LEU A 86 -20.03 20.67 -5.79
CA LEU A 86 -18.75 20.01 -5.49
C LEU A 86 -17.72 20.96 -4.87
N LYS A 87 -17.73 22.25 -5.23
CA LYS A 87 -16.86 23.27 -4.63
C LYS A 87 -17.28 23.64 -3.22
N GLU A 88 -18.59 23.67 -2.94
CA GLU A 88 -19.13 23.96 -1.61
C GLU A 88 -18.80 22.85 -0.61
N LEU A 89 -19.09 21.58 -0.95
CA LEU A 89 -18.72 20.42 -0.12
C LEU A 89 -17.19 20.32 0.08
N LEU A 90 -16.41 20.68 -0.94
CA LEU A 90 -14.95 20.70 -0.85
C LEU A 90 -14.45 21.80 0.10
N LYS A 91 -15.12 22.96 0.16
CA LYS A 91 -14.84 24.01 1.15
C LYS A 91 -15.13 23.53 2.58
N GLU A 92 -16.28 22.90 2.84
CA GLU A 92 -16.60 22.33 4.16
C GLU A 92 -15.56 21.28 4.60
N HIS A 93 -15.17 20.39 3.69
CA HIS A 93 -14.11 19.41 3.92
C HIS A 93 -12.76 20.06 4.28
N LYS A 94 -12.45 21.23 3.71
CA LYS A 94 -11.22 21.99 4.02
C LYS A 94 -11.28 22.55 5.44
N GLU A 95 -12.42 23.16 5.79
CA GLU A 95 -12.67 23.74 7.11
C GLU A 95 -12.56 22.69 8.22
N LYS A 96 -13.09 21.47 8.04
CA LYS A 96 -12.91 20.37 9.01
C LYS A 96 -11.46 19.93 9.17
N ILE A 97 -10.66 19.93 8.09
CA ILE A 97 -9.22 19.63 8.15
C ILE A 97 -8.46 20.72 8.93
N ASP A 98 -8.70 22.00 8.65
CA ASP A 98 -7.99 23.08 9.34
C ASP A 98 -8.42 23.22 10.81
N LEU A 99 -9.68 22.92 11.15
CA LEU A 99 -10.13 22.77 12.54
C LEU A 99 -9.41 21.61 13.26
N ALA A 100 -9.34 20.43 12.66
CA ALA A 100 -8.62 19.29 13.24
C ALA A 100 -7.12 19.59 13.42
N ARG A 101 -6.50 20.25 12.43
CA ARG A 101 -5.12 20.75 12.49
C ARG A 101 -4.90 21.72 13.65
N ALA A 102 -5.81 22.67 13.87
CA ALA A 102 -5.75 23.61 14.98
C ALA A 102 -5.85 22.89 16.34
N LYS A 103 -6.79 21.95 16.49
CA LYS A 103 -6.94 21.12 17.70
C LYS A 103 -5.71 20.27 18.01
N ILE A 104 -5.06 19.68 17.00
CA ILE A 104 -3.77 18.97 17.15
C ILE A 104 -2.63 19.91 17.58
N LEU A 105 -2.61 21.15 17.09
CA LEU A 105 -1.62 22.16 17.50
C LEU A 105 -1.85 22.63 18.94
N GLU A 106 -3.10 22.74 19.39
CA GLU A 106 -3.46 23.06 20.77
C GLU A 106 -3.14 21.90 21.72
N ALA A 107 -3.46 20.66 21.35
CA ALA A 107 -3.08 19.47 22.10
C ALA A 107 -1.56 19.41 22.34
N LYS A 108 -0.75 19.72 21.32
CA LYS A 108 0.72 19.85 21.45
C LYS A 108 1.17 20.92 22.47
N ARG A 109 0.39 21.97 22.69
CA ARG A 109 0.66 22.98 23.74
C ARG A 109 0.27 22.41 25.11
N LYS A 110 -0.90 21.77 25.23
CA LYS A 110 -1.38 21.12 26.46
C LYS A 110 -0.45 20.02 26.97
N PHE A 111 0.07 19.16 26.10
CA PHE A 111 1.10 18.18 26.49
C PHE A 111 2.43 18.82 26.93
N LYS A 112 2.75 20.04 26.46
CA LYS A 112 3.94 20.79 26.90
C LYS A 112 3.73 21.53 28.23
N SER A 113 2.50 21.90 28.59
CA SER A 113 2.15 22.48 29.90
C SER A 113 1.86 21.42 30.98
N GLY A 114 1.89 20.12 30.63
CA GLY A 114 1.55 19.02 31.55
C GLY A 114 0.04 18.75 31.67
N GLU A 115 -0.79 19.46 30.90
CA GLU A 115 -2.26 19.33 30.86
C GLU A 115 -2.69 18.12 30.01
N ILE A 116 -2.30 16.91 30.43
CA ILE A 116 -2.45 15.68 29.63
C ILE A 116 -3.91 15.39 29.26
N GLU A 117 -4.85 15.51 30.20
CA GLU A 117 -6.27 15.18 29.95
C GLU A 117 -6.91 16.12 28.92
N ALA A 118 -6.70 17.43 29.06
CA ALA A 118 -7.15 18.41 28.07
C ALA A 118 -6.49 18.19 26.68
N GLY A 119 -5.21 17.80 26.66
CA GLY A 119 -4.53 17.39 25.43
C GLY A 119 -5.16 16.17 24.76
N LEU A 120 -5.74 15.25 25.53
CA LEU A 120 -6.41 14.04 25.03
C LEU A 120 -7.84 14.30 24.54
N GLU A 121 -8.56 15.21 25.20
CA GLU A 121 -9.87 15.67 24.73
C GLU A 121 -9.74 16.36 23.36
N LEU A 122 -8.76 17.26 23.20
CA LEU A 122 -8.44 17.90 21.93
C LEU A 122 -7.99 16.91 20.84
N ILE A 123 -7.28 15.82 21.21
CA ILE A 123 -6.96 14.72 20.29
C ILE A 123 -8.22 13.99 19.82
N LYS A 124 -9.20 13.78 20.72
CA LYS A 124 -10.46 13.11 20.41
C LYS A 124 -11.30 13.98 19.46
N GLU A 125 -11.51 15.25 19.79
CA GLU A 125 -12.20 16.22 18.91
C GLU A 125 -11.56 16.29 17.52
N ALA A 126 -10.22 16.34 17.45
CA ALA A 126 -9.50 16.35 16.16
C ALA A 126 -9.70 15.05 15.37
N LYS A 127 -9.83 13.90 16.04
CA LYS A 127 -10.14 12.62 15.38
C LYS A 127 -11.57 12.61 14.85
N ASP A 128 -12.53 13.03 15.66
CA ASP A 128 -13.95 12.98 15.30
C ASP A 128 -14.23 13.94 14.11
N LEU A 129 -13.61 15.13 14.08
CA LEU A 129 -13.58 16.03 12.90
C LEU A 129 -12.97 15.41 11.62
N MET A 130 -11.98 14.52 11.75
CA MET A 130 -11.38 13.83 10.61
C MET A 130 -12.20 12.64 10.12
N ASP A 131 -12.97 12.00 10.98
CA ASP A 131 -13.91 10.95 10.58
C ASP A 131 -15.09 11.58 9.82
N ASP A 132 -15.66 12.69 10.31
CA ASP A 132 -16.61 13.55 9.56
C ASP A 132 -16.04 13.98 8.19
N GLY A 133 -14.79 14.45 8.18
CA GLY A 133 -14.09 14.83 6.95
C GLY A 133 -13.92 13.66 5.97
N TYR A 134 -13.72 12.43 6.48
CA TYR A 134 -13.62 11.22 5.67
C TYR A 134 -14.95 10.86 4.98
N GLU A 135 -16.09 11.13 5.63
CA GLU A 135 -17.42 10.93 5.04
C GLU A 135 -17.68 11.93 3.90
N LEU A 136 -17.49 13.24 4.13
CA LEU A 136 -17.54 14.27 3.08
C LEU A 136 -16.62 13.91 1.90
N ALA A 137 -15.39 13.48 2.18
CA ALA A 137 -14.42 13.09 1.15
C ALA A 137 -14.90 11.91 0.28
N THR A 138 -15.85 11.13 0.79
CA THR A 138 -16.44 9.95 0.15
C THR A 138 -17.70 10.33 -0.62
N GLU A 139 -18.48 11.28 -0.12
CA GLU A 139 -19.60 11.92 -0.84
C GLU A 139 -19.12 12.71 -2.06
N ILE A 140 -18.16 13.65 -1.88
CA ILE A 140 -17.52 14.39 -2.98
C ILE A 140 -16.94 13.41 -4.03
N THR A 141 -16.37 12.28 -3.59
CA THR A 141 -15.86 11.23 -4.49
C THR A 141 -16.96 10.60 -5.34
N ALA A 142 -18.14 10.37 -4.76
CA ALA A 142 -19.29 9.74 -5.41
C ALA A 142 -20.03 10.72 -6.33
N LEU A 143 -20.24 11.97 -5.90
CA LEU A 143 -20.78 13.04 -6.73
C LEU A 143 -19.86 13.31 -7.94
N CYS A 144 -18.54 13.44 -7.74
CA CYS A 144 -17.56 13.53 -8.83
C CYS A 144 -17.59 12.34 -9.81
N ALA A 145 -18.10 11.16 -9.41
CA ALA A 145 -18.29 10.04 -10.32
C ALA A 145 -19.62 10.19 -11.10
N LYS A 146 -20.71 10.47 -10.39
CA LYS A 146 -22.07 10.65 -10.94
C LYS A 146 -22.15 11.81 -11.95
N THR A 147 -21.56 12.96 -11.66
CA THR A 147 -21.56 14.10 -12.60
C THR A 147 -20.66 13.84 -13.81
N ALA A 148 -19.56 13.09 -13.63
CA ALA A 148 -18.70 12.64 -14.73
C ALA A 148 -19.32 11.52 -15.58
N GLU A 149 -20.35 10.83 -15.07
CA GLU A 149 -21.13 9.83 -15.80
C GLU A 149 -22.21 10.51 -16.64
N ARG A 150 -23.01 11.39 -16.03
CA ARG A 150 -24.01 12.22 -16.73
C ARG A 150 -23.41 12.95 -17.95
N HIS A 151 -22.28 13.63 -17.78
CA HIS A 151 -21.56 14.33 -18.84
C HIS A 151 -21.09 13.43 -20.00
N ARG A 152 -20.86 12.13 -19.74
CA ARG A 152 -20.55 11.14 -20.79
C ARG A 152 -21.79 10.60 -21.50
N GLU A 153 -22.95 10.64 -20.85
CA GLU A 153 -24.22 10.24 -21.46
C GLU A 153 -24.75 11.37 -22.35
N GLU A 154 -24.70 12.61 -21.87
CA GLU A 154 -24.99 13.83 -22.62
C GLU A 154 -24.16 13.91 -23.92
N HIS A 155 -22.81 13.87 -23.82
CA HIS A 155 -21.96 13.84 -25.01
C HIS A 155 -22.09 12.58 -25.88
N ARG A 156 -22.58 11.44 -25.34
CA ARG A 156 -22.87 10.26 -26.16
C ARG A 156 -24.11 10.47 -27.01
N GLY A 157 -25.16 11.07 -26.43
CA GLY A 157 -26.33 11.53 -27.17
C GLY A 157 -25.93 12.48 -28.31
N GLU A 158 -25.19 13.54 -28.00
CA GLU A 158 -24.71 14.50 -29.00
C GLU A 158 -23.88 13.86 -30.12
N MET A 159 -23.01 12.88 -29.82
CA MET A 159 -22.26 12.18 -30.87
C MET A 159 -23.15 11.26 -31.70
N GLN A 160 -24.08 10.53 -31.09
CA GLN A 160 -25.02 9.66 -31.82
C GLN A 160 -25.98 10.48 -32.70
N GLU A 161 -26.46 11.64 -32.23
CA GLU A 161 -27.23 12.57 -33.07
C GLU A 161 -26.39 13.12 -34.23
N ARG A 162 -25.11 13.48 -33.99
CA ARG A 162 -24.20 13.93 -35.06
C ARG A 162 -23.85 12.82 -36.07
N GLU A 163 -23.77 11.56 -35.64
CA GLU A 163 -23.60 10.42 -36.55
C GLU A 163 -24.88 10.16 -37.36
N VAL A 164 -26.06 10.22 -36.75
CA VAL A 164 -27.36 10.11 -37.44
C VAL A 164 -27.58 11.26 -38.43
N ILE A 165 -27.18 12.50 -38.09
CA ILE A 165 -27.22 13.63 -39.01
C ILE A 165 -26.28 13.41 -40.20
N LYS A 166 -25.03 12.98 -39.96
CA LYS A 166 -24.08 12.66 -41.04
C LYS A 166 -24.56 11.51 -41.94
N GLU A 167 -25.14 10.46 -41.37
CA GLU A 167 -25.78 9.40 -42.16
C GLU A 167 -26.98 9.94 -42.94
N GLY A 168 -27.76 10.85 -42.36
CA GLY A 168 -28.83 11.57 -43.06
C GLY A 168 -28.32 12.34 -44.27
N GLU A 169 -27.32 13.20 -44.08
CA GLU A 169 -26.66 13.98 -45.13
C GLU A 169 -26.10 13.07 -46.23
N HIS A 170 -25.41 11.98 -45.86
CA HIS A 170 -24.85 11.02 -46.82
C HIS A 170 -25.92 10.22 -47.59
N ARG A 171 -27.07 9.93 -46.96
CA ARG A 171 -28.24 9.30 -47.62
C ARG A 171 -29.02 10.27 -48.51
N PHE A 172 -29.04 11.57 -48.19
CA PHE A 172 -29.65 12.59 -49.03
C PHE A 172 -28.78 12.94 -50.26
N GLY A 173 -27.46 13.10 -50.09
CA GLY A 173 -26.54 13.30 -51.22
C GLY A 173 -26.60 12.16 -52.24
N ASN A 174 -26.58 10.91 -51.77
CA ASN A 174 -26.68 9.73 -52.63
C ASN A 174 -28.09 9.50 -53.22
N LYS A 175 -29.13 10.24 -52.78
CA LYS A 175 -30.47 10.17 -53.38
C LYS A 175 -30.60 11.05 -54.61
N THR A 176 -30.01 12.25 -54.59
CA THR A 176 -30.05 13.18 -55.73
C THR A 176 -29.41 12.62 -56.99
N GLU A 177 -28.42 11.73 -56.89
CA GLU A 177 -27.82 11.06 -58.06
C GLU A 177 -28.55 9.78 -58.51
N HIS A 178 -29.44 9.21 -57.69
CA HIS A 178 -30.00 7.88 -57.93
C HIS A 178 -31.54 7.84 -58.12
N GLU A 179 -32.21 8.99 -57.98
CA GLU A 179 -33.63 9.15 -58.35
C GLU A 179 -33.82 9.52 -59.84
N GLU A 180 -32.80 10.04 -60.55
CA GLU A 180 -32.85 10.19 -62.02
C GLU A 180 -32.79 8.84 -62.77
N GLU A 181 -32.17 7.81 -62.19
CA GLU A 181 -31.97 6.51 -62.85
C GLU A 181 -33.16 5.54 -62.70
N LYS A 182 -34.06 5.78 -61.74
CA LYS A 182 -35.10 4.81 -61.31
C LYS A 182 -36.50 5.03 -61.86
N VAL A 183 -36.62 5.67 -63.02
CA VAL A 183 -37.88 5.82 -63.78
C VAL A 183 -38.10 4.67 -64.81
N ARG A 184 -37.39 3.53 -64.66
CA ARG A 184 -37.58 2.31 -65.48
C ARG A 184 -37.62 1.05 -64.61
N GLY A 185 -38.62 0.18 -64.82
CA GLY A 185 -38.91 -1.00 -63.99
C GLY A 185 -39.86 -0.66 -62.84
N HIS A 186 -41.18 -0.91 -62.87
CA HIS A 186 -41.83 -2.22 -62.94
C HIS A 186 -41.12 -3.26 -62.06
N GLU A 187 -41.73 -4.03 -61.16
CA GLU A 187 -43.12 -4.30 -60.78
C GLU A 187 -43.03 -5.55 -59.86
N ARG A 188 -43.96 -5.72 -58.90
CA ARG A 188 -44.47 -6.99 -58.28
C ARG A 188 -44.16 -7.26 -56.80
N PHE A 189 -45.26 -7.57 -56.09
CA PHE A 189 -45.46 -8.32 -54.82
C PHE A 189 -44.55 -8.01 -53.62
N GLY A 190 -45.02 -7.93 -52.37
CA GLY A 190 -46.39 -8.03 -51.84
C GLY A 190 -46.41 -7.82 -50.31
N LYS A 191 -47.58 -7.47 -49.75
CA LYS A 191 -47.90 -7.43 -48.29
C LYS A 191 -48.68 -8.72 -47.91
N PRO A 192 -48.99 -9.05 -46.64
CA PRO A 192 -48.78 -8.33 -45.36
C PRO A 192 -48.01 -9.24 -44.33
N GLU A 193 -48.17 -9.32 -42.99
CA GLU A 193 -49.05 -8.73 -41.94
C GLU A 193 -48.36 -8.86 -40.54
N GLU A 194 -49.00 -8.36 -39.47
CA GLU A 194 -48.66 -8.61 -38.04
C GLU A 194 -49.52 -9.79 -37.44
N VAL A 195 -49.65 -10.13 -36.15
CA VAL A 195 -49.38 -9.52 -34.81
C VAL A 195 -49.17 -10.64 -33.75
N GLY A 196 -48.48 -10.38 -32.63
CA GLY A 196 -48.56 -11.24 -31.43
C GLY A 196 -47.67 -10.80 -30.25
N ALA A 197 -48.26 -10.50 -29.08
CA ALA A 197 -47.57 -9.93 -27.91
C ALA A 197 -47.65 -10.78 -26.64
N GLY A 198 -46.67 -10.64 -25.73
CA GLY A 198 -46.66 -11.28 -24.41
C GLY A 198 -45.65 -10.68 -23.44
N MET A 199 -46.14 -10.08 -22.35
CA MET A 199 -45.34 -9.69 -21.16
C MET A 199 -45.22 -10.90 -20.20
N GLY A 200 -44.24 -11.04 -19.30
CA GLY A 200 -43.06 -10.22 -19.07
C GLY A 200 -42.63 -10.25 -17.59
N VAL A 201 -41.45 -10.81 -17.28
CA VAL A 201 -40.81 -10.73 -15.94
C VAL A 201 -39.30 -10.52 -16.12
N PRO A 202 -38.72 -9.36 -15.72
CA PRO A 202 -37.29 -9.10 -15.83
C PRO A 202 -36.46 -9.85 -14.77
N GLY A 203 -36.22 -11.15 -14.98
CA GLY A 203 -35.16 -11.86 -14.27
C GLY A 203 -33.80 -11.22 -14.59
N MET A 204 -33.19 -10.54 -13.62
CA MET A 204 -32.03 -9.66 -13.83
C MET A 204 -30.73 -10.45 -14.07
N LYS A 205 -30.62 -11.05 -15.27
CA LYS A 205 -29.44 -11.76 -15.76
C LYS A 205 -28.29 -10.78 -16.04
N MET A 206 -27.55 -10.42 -14.99
CA MET A 206 -26.27 -9.72 -15.10
C MET A 206 -25.33 -10.50 -16.04
N SER A 207 -24.85 -9.83 -17.09
CA SER A 207 -23.93 -10.43 -18.06
C SER A 207 -22.60 -10.81 -17.40
N LYS A 208 -21.97 -11.90 -17.87
CA LYS A 208 -20.65 -12.35 -17.37
C LYS A 208 -19.48 -11.42 -17.75
N GLU A 209 -19.76 -10.36 -18.52
CA GLU A 209 -18.82 -9.27 -18.82
C GLU A 209 -19.51 -7.93 -18.51
N PRO A 210 -19.05 -7.24 -17.45
CA PRO A 210 -18.18 -6.07 -17.67
C PRO A 210 -16.97 -5.97 -16.70
N LEU A 211 -16.60 -7.06 -16.01
CA LEU A 211 -15.58 -7.07 -14.95
C LEU A 211 -14.17 -6.54 -15.36
N LYS A 212 -13.82 -6.59 -16.65
CA LYS A 212 -12.48 -6.34 -17.20
C LYS A 212 -11.96 -4.88 -17.12
N LYS A 213 -12.70 -3.91 -16.57
CA LYS A 213 -12.27 -2.48 -16.53
C LYS A 213 -12.37 -1.76 -15.18
N ILE A 214 -12.90 -2.39 -14.12
CA ILE A 214 -12.88 -1.81 -12.76
C ILE A 214 -11.65 -2.38 -12.04
N ARG A 215 -10.78 -1.54 -11.48
CA ARG A 215 -9.56 -2.01 -10.78
C ARG A 215 -10.00 -2.87 -9.59
N GLY A 216 -9.46 -4.08 -9.39
CA GLY A 216 -9.96 -5.04 -8.39
C GLY A 216 -10.13 -4.50 -6.94
N LYS A 217 -9.33 -3.51 -6.53
CA LYS A 217 -9.46 -2.76 -5.26
C LYS A 217 -10.76 -1.97 -5.11
N GLU A 218 -11.42 -1.64 -6.20
CA GLU A 218 -12.65 -0.84 -6.29
C GLU A 218 -13.88 -1.76 -6.35
N ILE A 219 -13.78 -2.88 -7.09
CA ILE A 219 -14.75 -4.01 -6.98
C ILE A 219 -14.84 -4.48 -5.53
N HIS A 220 -13.71 -4.75 -4.87
CA HIS A 220 -13.69 -5.21 -3.47
C HIS A 220 -14.36 -4.23 -2.49
N LYS A 221 -14.28 -2.91 -2.75
CA LYS A 221 -14.99 -1.88 -1.96
C LYS A 221 -16.50 -1.87 -2.16
N ILE A 222 -17.00 -2.28 -3.33
CA ILE A 222 -18.44 -2.40 -3.59
C ILE A 222 -19.01 -3.54 -2.75
N TYR A 223 -18.43 -4.74 -2.85
CA TYR A 223 -18.85 -5.89 -2.07
C TYR A 223 -18.65 -5.73 -0.56
N GLU A 224 -17.62 -5.01 -0.10
CA GLU A 224 -17.50 -4.66 1.33
C GLU A 224 -18.65 -3.75 1.80
N LYS A 225 -19.06 -2.76 0.99
CA LYS A 225 -20.22 -1.90 1.29
C LYS A 225 -21.54 -2.69 1.27
N GLU A 226 -21.68 -3.66 0.37
CA GLU A 226 -22.88 -4.50 0.27
C GLU A 226 -22.98 -5.49 1.43
N PHE A 227 -21.86 -6.09 1.83
CA PHE A 227 -21.76 -6.88 3.06
C PHE A 227 -22.12 -6.07 4.31
N MET A 228 -21.62 -4.83 4.44
CA MET A 228 -21.98 -3.96 5.56
C MET A 228 -23.47 -3.58 5.55
N LYS A 229 -24.06 -3.27 4.39
CA LYS A 229 -25.52 -3.04 4.26
C LYS A 229 -26.35 -4.27 4.62
N ALA A 230 -25.92 -5.47 4.21
CA ALA A 230 -26.58 -6.72 4.59
C ALA A 230 -26.49 -6.97 6.10
N LYS A 231 -25.34 -6.67 6.71
CA LYS A 231 -25.13 -6.75 8.16
C LYS A 231 -26.07 -5.82 8.93
N GLU A 232 -26.20 -4.56 8.50
CA GLU A 232 -27.15 -3.62 9.10
C GLU A 232 -28.61 -4.09 8.97
N ARG A 233 -29.00 -4.64 7.81
CA ARG A 233 -30.35 -5.20 7.59
C ARG A 233 -30.60 -6.37 8.54
N PHE A 234 -29.64 -7.28 8.67
CA PHE A 234 -29.72 -8.41 9.61
C PHE A 234 -29.83 -7.93 11.07
N GLU A 235 -29.04 -6.94 11.49
CA GLU A 235 -29.11 -6.39 12.83
C GLU A 235 -30.46 -5.69 13.12
N LYS A 236 -31.01 -4.94 12.15
CA LYS A 236 -32.36 -4.35 12.24
C LYS A 236 -33.45 -5.41 12.35
N ALA A 237 -33.48 -6.38 11.43
CA ALA A 237 -34.45 -7.48 11.42
C ALA A 237 -34.35 -8.36 12.69
N ARG A 238 -33.15 -8.51 13.26
CA ARG A 238 -32.91 -9.22 14.53
C ARG A 238 -33.54 -8.51 15.72
N GLU A 239 -33.46 -7.18 15.80
CA GLU A 239 -34.12 -6.42 16.87
C GLU A 239 -35.64 -6.36 16.67
N GLU A 240 -36.12 -6.27 15.44
CA GLU A 240 -37.56 -6.34 15.11
C GLU A 240 -38.15 -7.70 15.48
N PHE A 241 -37.49 -8.81 15.11
CA PHE A 241 -37.91 -10.15 15.52
C PHE A 241 -37.83 -10.37 17.04
N LYS A 242 -36.79 -9.84 17.71
CA LYS A 242 -36.72 -9.84 19.20
C LYS A 242 -37.90 -9.08 19.83
N ARG A 243 -38.36 -7.98 19.24
CA ARG A 243 -39.53 -7.21 19.72
C ARG A 243 -40.82 -8.00 19.49
N ALA A 244 -41.05 -8.50 18.26
CA ALA A 244 -42.22 -9.33 17.93
C ALA A 244 -42.33 -10.57 18.83
N LYS A 245 -41.20 -11.25 19.10
CA LYS A 245 -41.13 -12.41 20.01
C LYS A 245 -41.57 -12.12 21.46
N LYS A 246 -41.53 -10.87 21.93
CA LYS A 246 -42.05 -10.48 23.26
C LYS A 246 -43.56 -10.32 23.30
N VAL A 247 -44.21 -10.09 22.15
CA VAL A 247 -45.66 -9.89 22.03
C VAL A 247 -46.36 -11.20 21.68
N GLY A 248 -45.83 -11.93 20.70
CA GLY A 248 -46.36 -13.21 20.24
C GLY A 248 -45.92 -13.54 18.82
N ILE A 249 -45.72 -14.83 18.51
CA ILE A 249 -45.38 -15.33 17.16
C ILE A 249 -46.56 -16.15 16.57
N LYS A 250 -47.79 -15.93 17.07
CA LYS A 250 -48.99 -16.58 16.53
C LYS A 250 -49.64 -15.75 15.41
N ASP A 251 -49.38 -14.45 15.37
CA ASP A 251 -49.98 -13.54 14.42
C ASP A 251 -49.17 -13.46 13.12
N GLU A 252 -49.83 -13.12 12.01
CA GLU A 252 -49.20 -12.98 10.69
C GLU A 252 -48.00 -12.01 10.70
N HIS A 253 -48.07 -10.95 11.49
CA HIS A 253 -46.95 -10.04 11.74
C HIS A 253 -45.73 -10.73 12.38
N GLY A 254 -45.96 -11.65 13.33
CA GLY A 254 -44.91 -12.45 13.95
C GLY A 254 -44.26 -13.43 12.97
N LEU A 255 -45.06 -14.05 12.10
CA LEU A 255 -44.58 -14.89 11.00
C LEU A 255 -43.70 -14.09 10.03
N ARG A 256 -44.17 -12.92 9.59
CA ARG A 256 -43.47 -12.02 8.67
C ARG A 256 -42.11 -11.57 9.23
N MET A 257 -42.06 -11.21 10.51
CA MET A 257 -40.82 -10.83 11.20
C MET A 257 -39.85 -12.02 11.40
N ALA A 258 -40.37 -13.23 11.62
CA ALA A 258 -39.55 -14.44 11.68
C ALA A 258 -38.88 -14.72 10.33
N LYS A 259 -39.64 -14.70 9.22
CA LYS A 259 -39.09 -14.85 7.86
C LYS A 259 -38.03 -13.79 7.56
N GLY A 260 -38.36 -12.51 7.76
CA GLY A 260 -37.46 -11.39 7.45
C GLY A 260 -36.11 -11.47 8.18
N TYR A 261 -36.10 -11.86 9.45
CA TYR A 261 -34.86 -12.09 10.20
C TYR A 261 -33.98 -13.20 9.62
N MET A 262 -34.58 -14.27 9.09
CA MET A 262 -33.83 -15.42 8.57
C MET A 262 -33.36 -15.19 7.14
N VAL A 263 -34.20 -14.61 6.27
CA VAL A 263 -33.78 -14.18 4.93
C VAL A 263 -32.65 -13.16 5.01
N ALA A 264 -32.73 -12.15 5.90
CA ALA A 264 -31.62 -11.21 6.11
C ALA A 264 -30.35 -11.88 6.68
N GLY A 265 -30.48 -13.02 7.37
CA GLY A 265 -29.35 -13.82 7.84
C GLY A 265 -28.65 -14.57 6.70
N PHE A 266 -29.41 -15.02 5.71
CA PHE A 266 -28.88 -15.63 4.50
C PHE A 266 -28.34 -14.60 3.49
N ASP A 267 -29.01 -13.46 3.30
CA ASP A 267 -28.47 -12.31 2.54
C ASP A 267 -27.06 -11.93 3.05
N LEU A 268 -26.86 -11.92 4.38
CA LEU A 268 -25.56 -11.65 5.00
C LEU A 268 -24.51 -12.74 4.69
N ALA A 269 -24.94 -14.00 4.55
CA ALA A 269 -24.09 -15.13 4.17
C ALA A 269 -23.66 -15.03 2.69
N GLU A 270 -24.59 -14.71 1.80
CA GLU A 270 -24.32 -14.45 0.38
C GLU A 270 -23.33 -13.31 0.19
N ARG A 271 -23.55 -12.15 0.81
CA ARG A 271 -22.60 -11.02 0.66
C ARG A 271 -21.24 -11.31 1.27
N TRP A 272 -21.15 -12.24 2.23
CA TRP A 272 -19.88 -12.75 2.72
C TRP A 272 -19.19 -13.67 1.70
N LEU A 273 -19.93 -14.60 1.08
CA LEU A 273 -19.43 -15.51 0.04
C LEU A 273 -19.05 -14.77 -1.25
N GLU A 274 -19.86 -13.84 -1.74
CA GLU A 274 -19.53 -12.97 -2.87
C GLU A 274 -18.26 -12.17 -2.62
N ARG A 275 -18.09 -11.61 -1.42
CA ARG A 275 -16.87 -10.92 -1.02
C ARG A 275 -15.66 -11.85 -1.02
N LEU A 276 -15.82 -13.11 -0.58
CA LEU A 276 -14.77 -14.13 -0.64
C LEU A 276 -14.43 -14.50 -2.09
N ARG A 277 -15.44 -14.63 -2.96
CA ARG A 277 -15.34 -14.87 -4.41
C ARG A 277 -14.48 -13.81 -5.09
N VAL A 278 -14.78 -12.53 -4.82
CA VAL A 278 -14.01 -11.38 -5.31
C VAL A 278 -12.58 -11.37 -4.74
N HIS A 279 -12.38 -11.87 -3.53
CA HIS A 279 -11.06 -12.00 -2.93
C HIS A 279 -10.22 -13.10 -3.60
N VAL A 280 -10.80 -14.26 -3.92
CA VAL A 280 -10.16 -15.34 -4.68
C VAL A 280 -9.74 -14.86 -6.08
N ILE A 281 -10.65 -14.20 -6.80
CA ILE A 281 -10.35 -13.58 -8.11
C ILE A 281 -9.19 -12.58 -7.98
N ASN A 282 -9.23 -11.71 -6.97
CA ASN A 282 -8.16 -10.76 -6.68
C ASN A 282 -6.81 -11.42 -6.33
N MET A 283 -6.78 -12.67 -5.84
CA MET A 283 -5.53 -13.38 -5.57
C MET A 283 -4.95 -14.00 -6.84
N ALA A 284 -5.80 -14.55 -7.71
CA ALA A 284 -5.38 -15.04 -9.03
C ALA A 284 -4.86 -13.90 -9.93
N GLU A 285 -5.54 -12.74 -9.96
CA GLU A 285 -5.11 -11.52 -10.66
C GLU A 285 -3.74 -10.96 -10.19
N LYS A 286 -3.19 -11.48 -9.08
CA LYS A 286 -1.90 -11.08 -8.51
C LYS A 286 -0.91 -12.23 -8.45
N GLU A 287 -1.18 -13.33 -9.16
CA GLU A 287 -0.33 -14.53 -9.21
C GLU A 287 -0.03 -15.10 -7.81
N GLN A 288 -1.00 -14.99 -6.88
CA GLN A 288 -0.89 -15.49 -5.51
C GLN A 288 -1.51 -16.89 -5.33
N ILE A 289 -2.25 -17.38 -6.32
CA ILE A 289 -2.80 -18.73 -6.44
C ILE A 289 -2.80 -19.16 -7.90
N THR A 290 -2.76 -20.46 -8.15
CA THR A 290 -2.95 -21.04 -9.48
C THR A 290 -4.39 -20.85 -9.98
N GLU A 291 -4.58 -20.87 -11.31
CA GLU A 291 -5.92 -20.85 -11.91
C GLU A 291 -6.75 -22.08 -11.49
N GLU A 292 -6.10 -23.23 -11.25
CA GLU A 292 -6.73 -24.43 -10.71
C GLU A 292 -7.28 -24.23 -9.28
N THR A 293 -6.45 -23.74 -8.35
CA THR A 293 -6.89 -23.45 -6.97
C THR A 293 -7.98 -22.38 -6.93
N LYS A 294 -7.90 -21.38 -7.82
CA LYS A 294 -8.97 -20.39 -8.04
C LYS A 294 -10.28 -21.06 -8.50
N LEU A 295 -10.25 -21.91 -9.53
CA LEU A 295 -11.44 -22.63 -10.01
C LEU A 295 -12.02 -23.56 -8.93
N ARG A 296 -11.17 -24.30 -8.21
CA ARG A 296 -11.52 -25.17 -7.08
C ARG A 296 -12.28 -24.41 -5.98
N LEU A 297 -11.82 -23.21 -5.63
CA LEU A 297 -12.46 -22.35 -4.62
C LEU A 297 -13.72 -21.67 -5.13
N LEU A 298 -13.74 -21.23 -6.40
CA LEU A 298 -14.92 -20.60 -7.00
C LEU A 298 -16.09 -21.59 -7.14
N ALA A 299 -15.81 -22.85 -7.50
CA ALA A 299 -16.83 -23.90 -7.58
C ALA A 299 -17.52 -24.12 -6.23
N LYS A 300 -16.75 -24.32 -5.15
CA LYS A 300 -17.29 -24.47 -3.79
C LYS A 300 -18.05 -23.24 -3.30
N ILE A 301 -17.62 -22.02 -3.68
CA ILE A 301 -18.35 -20.78 -3.34
C ILE A 301 -19.70 -20.72 -4.06
N ASP A 302 -19.73 -21.05 -5.36
CA ASP A 302 -20.94 -21.02 -6.18
C ASP A 302 -21.95 -22.12 -5.76
N GLU A 303 -21.44 -23.29 -5.34
CA GLU A 303 -22.21 -24.37 -4.69
C GLU A 303 -22.91 -23.89 -3.41
N LYS A 304 -22.17 -23.26 -2.49
CA LYS A 304 -22.77 -22.76 -1.23
C LYS A 304 -23.69 -21.56 -1.42
N LEU A 305 -23.53 -20.77 -2.49
CA LEU A 305 -24.52 -19.77 -2.88
C LEU A 305 -25.83 -20.40 -3.35
N ALA A 306 -25.79 -21.54 -4.05
CA ALA A 306 -26.98 -22.28 -4.47
C ALA A 306 -27.72 -22.92 -3.29
N GLU A 307 -26.98 -23.56 -2.36
CA GLU A 307 -27.56 -24.12 -1.12
C GLU A 307 -28.29 -23.05 -0.28
N ILE A 308 -27.72 -21.84 -0.20
CA ILE A 308 -28.33 -20.74 0.57
C ILE A 308 -29.61 -20.20 -0.09
N GLU A 309 -29.65 -20.05 -1.42
CA GLU A 309 -30.85 -19.58 -2.13
C GLU A 309 -32.00 -20.60 -2.07
N GLU A 310 -31.70 -21.90 -2.13
CA GLU A 310 -32.68 -22.98 -1.91
C GLU A 310 -33.33 -22.87 -0.51
N LEU A 311 -32.52 -22.71 0.55
CA LEU A 311 -33.04 -22.53 1.92
C LEU A 311 -33.84 -21.23 2.09
N LYS A 312 -33.58 -20.19 1.28
CA LYS A 312 -34.41 -18.98 1.22
C LYS A 312 -35.75 -19.24 0.53
N SER A 313 -35.80 -20.04 -0.54
CA SER A 313 -37.05 -20.42 -1.20
C SER A 313 -37.97 -21.18 -0.24
N GLN A 314 -37.43 -22.19 0.45
CA GLN A 314 -38.16 -22.97 1.46
C GLN A 314 -38.76 -22.07 2.58
N ILE A 315 -38.04 -21.05 3.06
CA ILE A 315 -38.60 -20.07 4.00
C ILE A 315 -39.71 -19.25 3.35
N ASN A 316 -39.53 -18.78 2.11
CA ASN A 316 -40.49 -17.95 1.41
C ASN A 316 -41.81 -18.68 1.11
N GLU A 317 -41.77 -19.98 0.85
CA GLU A 317 -42.94 -20.81 0.53
C GLU A 317 -43.86 -21.12 1.74
N THR A 318 -43.32 -21.22 2.96
CA THR A 318 -44.13 -21.52 4.16
C THR A 318 -45.29 -20.54 4.38
N SER A 319 -46.49 -21.05 4.61
CA SER A 319 -47.70 -20.23 4.82
C SER A 319 -48.13 -20.14 6.27
N SER A 320 -47.75 -21.09 7.14
CA SER A 320 -48.08 -21.06 8.58
C SER A 320 -46.87 -20.92 9.53
N PRO A 321 -47.08 -20.43 10.78
CA PRO A 321 -46.05 -20.42 11.83
C PRO A 321 -45.59 -21.83 12.24
N GLU A 322 -46.41 -22.85 11.98
CA GLU A 322 -46.12 -24.24 12.28
C GLU A 322 -45.22 -24.86 11.19
N GLU A 323 -45.52 -24.68 9.91
CA GLU A 323 -44.62 -25.04 8.80
C GLU A 323 -43.25 -24.38 8.96
N LEU A 324 -43.22 -23.07 9.25
CA LEU A 324 -41.96 -22.34 9.43
C LEU A 324 -41.14 -22.90 10.60
N ARG A 325 -41.76 -23.45 11.66
CA ARG A 325 -40.99 -24.08 12.76
C ARG A 325 -40.32 -25.38 12.33
N GLU A 326 -40.95 -26.18 11.48
CA GLU A 326 -40.39 -27.45 11.01
C GLU A 326 -39.30 -27.20 9.97
N VAL A 327 -39.53 -26.34 8.97
CA VAL A 327 -38.51 -25.91 7.99
C VAL A 327 -37.29 -25.32 8.71
N VAL A 328 -37.48 -24.54 9.77
CA VAL A 328 -36.39 -23.97 10.57
C VAL A 328 -35.62 -25.01 11.42
N LYS A 329 -36.12 -26.23 11.64
CA LYS A 329 -35.32 -27.30 12.26
C LYS A 329 -34.27 -27.83 11.30
N GLU A 330 -34.67 -28.19 10.08
CA GLU A 330 -33.74 -28.74 9.08
C GLU A 330 -32.80 -27.65 8.54
N ILE A 331 -33.28 -26.42 8.31
CA ILE A 331 -32.41 -25.27 8.03
C ILE A 331 -31.32 -25.09 9.11
N ARG A 332 -31.61 -25.30 10.40
CA ARG A 332 -30.58 -25.20 11.47
C ARG A 332 -29.58 -26.36 11.48
N LYS A 333 -29.86 -27.44 10.78
CA LYS A 333 -28.92 -28.56 10.58
C LYS A 333 -28.02 -28.24 9.40
N GLU A 334 -28.59 -27.91 8.24
CA GLU A 334 -27.83 -27.58 7.03
C GLU A 334 -26.99 -26.30 7.21
N TRP A 335 -27.55 -25.25 7.81
CA TRP A 335 -26.82 -24.01 8.13
C TRP A 335 -25.62 -24.20 9.07
N ARG A 336 -25.56 -25.28 9.86
CA ARG A 336 -24.36 -25.61 10.65
C ARG A 336 -23.24 -26.18 9.79
N GLU A 337 -23.57 -26.95 8.77
CA GLU A 337 -22.60 -27.53 7.84
C GLU A 337 -22.14 -26.49 6.83
N ILE A 338 -23.07 -25.74 6.22
CA ILE A 338 -22.78 -24.55 5.38
C ILE A 338 -21.81 -23.60 6.10
N ARG A 339 -22.02 -23.32 7.40
CA ARG A 339 -21.10 -22.47 8.17
C ARG A 339 -19.71 -23.07 8.32
N LYS A 340 -19.57 -24.37 8.63
CA LYS A 340 -18.26 -25.03 8.72
C LYS A 340 -17.53 -24.92 7.39
N GLU A 341 -18.24 -25.13 6.28
CA GLU A 341 -17.66 -25.08 4.95
C GLU A 341 -17.30 -23.64 4.52
N MET A 342 -18.11 -22.63 4.89
CA MET A 342 -17.73 -21.22 4.78
C MET A 342 -16.45 -20.91 5.56
N ASP A 343 -16.36 -21.30 6.84
CA ASP A 343 -15.17 -21.10 7.67
C ASP A 343 -13.95 -21.86 7.08
N GLY A 344 -14.15 -23.06 6.55
CA GLY A 344 -13.14 -23.83 5.82
C GLY A 344 -12.66 -23.16 4.52
N LEU A 345 -13.56 -22.56 3.73
CA LEU A 345 -13.22 -21.76 2.55
C LEU A 345 -12.40 -20.51 2.91
N ALA A 346 -12.71 -19.86 4.04
CA ALA A 346 -11.83 -18.81 4.59
C ALA A 346 -10.48 -19.38 5.07
N GLY A 347 -10.44 -20.63 5.54
CA GLY A 347 -9.25 -21.42 5.83
C GLY A 347 -8.33 -21.57 4.61
N PHE A 348 -8.80 -22.16 3.51
CA PHE A 348 -8.03 -22.29 2.27
C PHE A 348 -7.54 -20.92 1.72
N VAL A 349 -8.40 -19.90 1.74
CA VAL A 349 -8.03 -18.53 1.33
C VAL A 349 -7.04 -17.87 2.30
N ALA A 350 -6.85 -18.40 3.50
CA ALA A 350 -5.79 -18.01 4.42
C ALA A 350 -4.50 -18.84 4.21
N VAL A 351 -4.59 -20.17 4.00
CA VAL A 351 -3.47 -21.05 3.61
C VAL A 351 -2.70 -20.43 2.44
N ALA A 352 -3.38 -20.17 1.32
CA ALA A 352 -2.79 -19.61 0.10
C ALA A 352 -2.05 -18.26 0.30
N LYS A 353 -2.42 -17.46 1.30
CA LYS A 353 -1.71 -16.22 1.64
C LYS A 353 -0.44 -16.47 2.44
N VAL A 354 -0.44 -17.52 3.26
CA VAL A 354 0.72 -17.91 4.07
C VAL A 354 1.73 -18.67 3.19
N GLU A 355 1.29 -19.52 2.26
CA GLU A 355 2.14 -20.09 1.19
C GLU A 355 2.85 -18.99 0.38
N ASN A 356 2.09 -18.02 -0.13
CA ASN A 356 2.65 -16.89 -0.88
C ASN A 356 3.56 -15.99 -0.01
N LEU A 357 3.49 -16.08 1.32
CA LEU A 357 4.41 -15.43 2.25
C LEU A 357 5.64 -16.29 2.56
N VAL A 358 5.52 -17.61 2.66
CA VAL A 358 6.62 -18.58 2.78
C VAL A 358 7.54 -18.43 1.57
N GLU A 359 7.01 -18.50 0.35
CA GLU A 359 7.79 -18.36 -0.89
C GLU A 359 8.52 -17.00 -0.97
N ARG A 360 7.82 -15.90 -0.67
CA ARG A 360 8.44 -14.57 -0.58
C ARG A 360 9.50 -14.47 0.53
N SER A 361 9.41 -15.31 1.57
CA SER A 361 10.41 -15.37 2.63
C SER A 361 11.64 -16.16 2.20
N LYS A 362 11.49 -17.25 1.43
CA LYS A 362 12.61 -17.95 0.76
C LYS A 362 13.37 -16.99 -0.15
N GLN A 363 12.67 -16.19 -0.96
CA GLN A 363 13.27 -15.14 -1.79
C GLN A 363 13.94 -13.99 -1.01
N VAL A 364 13.57 -13.76 0.26
CA VAL A 364 14.30 -12.86 1.16
C VAL A 364 15.56 -13.54 1.69
N GLY A 365 15.48 -14.81 2.09
CA GLY A 365 16.63 -15.60 2.53
C GLY A 365 17.77 -15.60 1.51
N LEU A 366 17.47 -15.90 0.24
CA LEU A 366 18.44 -15.86 -0.87
C LEU A 366 19.12 -14.49 -1.03
N LYS A 367 18.38 -13.39 -0.82
CA LYS A 367 18.91 -12.01 -0.92
C LYS A 367 19.71 -11.59 0.31
N LEU A 368 19.50 -12.23 1.46
CA LEU A 368 20.33 -12.05 2.64
C LEU A 368 21.62 -12.88 2.51
N GLY A 369 21.54 -14.13 2.05
CA GLY A 369 22.70 -14.99 1.77
C GLY A 369 23.69 -14.32 0.82
N ALA A 370 23.24 -13.93 -0.38
CA ALA A 370 24.08 -13.20 -1.34
C ALA A 370 24.69 -11.90 -0.75
N LYS A 371 24.02 -11.25 0.22
CA LYS A 371 24.54 -10.03 0.86
C LYS A 371 25.50 -10.30 2.03
N ILE A 372 25.49 -11.53 2.56
CA ILE A 372 26.44 -12.03 3.55
C ILE A 372 27.69 -12.53 2.82
N GLU A 373 27.54 -13.26 1.70
CA GLU A 373 28.63 -13.61 0.77
C GLU A 373 29.43 -12.36 0.31
N GLU A 374 28.73 -11.26 -0.03
CA GLU A 374 29.34 -9.95 -0.34
C GLU A 374 30.14 -9.32 0.84
N LEU A 375 29.92 -9.74 2.08
CA LEU A 375 30.66 -9.28 3.26
C LEU A 375 31.82 -10.21 3.62
N GLU A 376 31.63 -11.53 3.50
CA GLU A 376 32.69 -12.53 3.64
C GLU A 376 33.80 -12.25 2.60
N ALA A 377 33.43 -12.05 1.33
CA ALA A 377 34.34 -11.66 0.26
C ALA A 377 35.01 -10.29 0.47
N ALA A 378 34.47 -9.45 1.36
CA ALA A 378 35.06 -8.18 1.78
C ALA A 378 35.89 -8.29 3.09
N GLY A 379 36.14 -9.51 3.59
CA GLY A 379 36.95 -9.78 4.77
C GLY A 379 36.27 -9.46 6.10
N VAL A 380 34.93 -9.44 6.14
CA VAL A 380 34.14 -9.26 7.37
C VAL A 380 33.79 -10.63 7.94
N ASP A 381 33.86 -10.79 9.28
CA ASP A 381 33.36 -12.00 9.94
C ASP A 381 31.83 -12.07 9.83
N THR A 382 31.35 -13.09 9.12
CA THR A 382 29.94 -13.33 8.83
C THR A 382 29.30 -14.41 9.71
N THR A 383 30.06 -15.02 10.63
CA THR A 383 29.64 -16.21 11.40
C THR A 383 28.30 -16.04 12.12
N GLU A 384 28.06 -14.91 12.81
CA GLU A 384 26.77 -14.67 13.49
C GLU A 384 25.62 -14.39 12.49
N LEU A 385 25.91 -13.87 11.29
CA LEU A 385 24.91 -13.61 10.25
C LEU A 385 24.45 -14.90 9.58
N GLU A 386 25.38 -15.82 9.30
CA GLU A 386 25.12 -17.14 8.72
C GLU A 386 24.24 -17.98 9.66
N VAL A 387 24.60 -18.09 10.94
CA VAL A 387 23.78 -18.80 11.95
C VAL A 387 22.38 -18.17 12.06
N THR A 388 22.28 -16.84 11.97
CA THR A 388 20.98 -16.14 12.01
C THR A 388 20.17 -16.37 10.72
N LEU A 389 20.82 -16.62 9.58
CA LEU A 389 20.19 -16.98 8.30
C LEU A 389 19.77 -18.45 8.23
N GLU A 390 20.52 -19.36 8.85
CA GLU A 390 20.14 -20.77 8.99
C GLU A 390 18.87 -20.91 9.86
N ASP A 391 18.87 -20.28 11.04
CA ASP A 391 17.70 -20.20 11.93
C ASP A 391 16.56 -19.31 11.36
N PHE A 392 16.82 -18.53 10.31
CA PHE A 392 15.74 -17.96 9.49
C PHE A 392 15.13 -19.02 8.57
N SER A 393 15.96 -19.68 7.75
CA SER A 393 15.53 -20.67 6.75
C SER A 393 14.77 -21.83 7.39
N ALA A 394 15.31 -22.42 8.46
CA ALA A 394 14.68 -23.51 9.20
C ALA A 394 13.28 -23.13 9.78
N LYS A 395 13.04 -21.85 10.08
CA LYS A 395 11.71 -21.36 10.46
C LYS A 395 10.77 -21.17 9.26
N ILE A 396 11.30 -20.86 8.07
CA ILE A 396 10.49 -20.80 6.85
C ILE A 396 10.05 -22.21 6.44
N ASP A 397 10.95 -23.19 6.47
CA ASP A 397 10.64 -24.58 6.13
C ASP A 397 9.64 -25.20 7.14
N LYS A 398 9.85 -24.95 8.45
CA LYS A 398 8.88 -25.32 9.48
C LYS A 398 7.52 -24.63 9.31
N ALA A 399 7.49 -23.39 8.81
CA ALA A 399 6.23 -22.73 8.51
C ALA A 399 5.54 -23.35 7.29
N GLU A 400 6.28 -23.75 6.26
CA GLU A 400 5.77 -24.48 5.09
C GLU A 400 5.11 -25.81 5.49
N GLU A 401 5.79 -26.62 6.32
CA GLU A 401 5.20 -27.84 6.90
C GLU A 401 3.87 -27.58 7.62
N LEU A 402 3.79 -26.51 8.42
CA LEU A 402 2.60 -26.15 9.19
C LEU A 402 1.48 -25.57 8.30
N VAL A 403 1.80 -25.07 7.10
CA VAL A 403 0.81 -24.61 6.13
C VAL A 403 0.21 -25.80 5.38
N GLY A 404 1.03 -26.75 4.92
CA GLY A 404 0.53 -27.99 4.31
C GLY A 404 -0.37 -28.78 5.27
N LYS A 405 0.09 -29.01 6.50
CA LYS A 405 -0.69 -29.63 7.59
C LYS A 405 -1.97 -28.86 7.93
N ALA A 406 -2.04 -27.56 7.64
CA ALA A 406 -3.28 -26.78 7.79
C ALA A 406 -4.22 -26.96 6.61
N GLU A 407 -3.72 -27.10 5.37
CA GLU A 407 -4.55 -27.44 4.20
C GLU A 407 -5.18 -28.82 4.34
N ASP A 408 -4.40 -29.84 4.70
CA ASP A 408 -4.89 -31.20 5.00
C ASP A 408 -6.09 -31.16 5.96
N MET A 409 -5.95 -30.39 7.06
CA MET A 409 -7.00 -30.22 8.06
C MET A 409 -8.23 -29.47 7.55
N PHE A 410 -8.12 -28.60 6.54
CA PHE A 410 -9.28 -27.98 5.89
C PHE A 410 -9.94 -28.93 4.86
N GLU A 411 -9.18 -29.81 4.20
CA GLU A 411 -9.74 -30.86 3.32
C GLU A 411 -10.48 -31.95 4.11
N GLU A 412 -9.93 -32.36 5.25
CA GLU A 412 -10.59 -33.28 6.21
C GLU A 412 -11.77 -32.63 6.98
N GLY A 413 -12.06 -31.34 6.76
CA GLY A 413 -13.12 -30.61 7.47
C GLY A 413 -12.83 -30.30 8.95
N LYS A 414 -11.60 -30.51 9.43
CA LYS A 414 -11.12 -30.20 10.79
C LYS A 414 -10.80 -28.70 10.95
N VAL A 415 -11.73 -27.83 10.53
CA VAL A 415 -11.56 -26.37 10.39
C VAL A 415 -10.96 -25.68 11.63
N ALA A 416 -11.36 -26.10 12.84
CA ALA A 416 -10.84 -25.54 14.09
C ALA A 416 -9.36 -25.87 14.35
N GLU A 417 -8.90 -27.05 13.91
CA GLU A 417 -7.52 -27.52 14.01
C GLU A 417 -6.67 -26.88 12.90
N GLY A 418 -7.16 -26.83 11.66
CA GLY A 418 -6.50 -26.10 10.55
C GLY A 418 -6.26 -24.63 10.91
N HIS A 419 -7.26 -23.95 11.50
CA HIS A 419 -7.08 -22.58 12.01
C HIS A 419 -6.11 -22.47 13.20
N LYS A 420 -5.84 -23.54 13.96
CA LYS A 420 -4.79 -23.56 15.01
C LYS A 420 -3.41 -23.71 14.36
N THR A 421 -3.22 -24.72 13.53
CA THR A 421 -1.96 -25.02 12.84
C THR A 421 -1.52 -23.83 11.96
N LEU A 422 -2.44 -23.19 11.23
CA LEU A 422 -2.14 -22.00 10.43
C LEU A 422 -1.73 -20.78 11.28
N ARG A 423 -2.24 -20.64 12.51
CA ARG A 423 -1.77 -19.60 13.45
C ARG A 423 -0.36 -19.90 13.95
N GLU A 424 -0.01 -21.16 14.16
CA GLU A 424 1.34 -21.60 14.55
C GLU A 424 2.35 -21.38 13.40
N ALA A 425 1.95 -21.58 12.13
CA ALA A 425 2.72 -21.18 10.97
C ALA A 425 2.95 -19.66 10.92
N ILE A 426 1.90 -18.85 11.06
CA ILE A 426 1.99 -17.38 11.06
C ILE A 426 2.87 -16.87 12.21
N MET A 427 2.83 -17.50 13.39
CA MET A 427 3.74 -17.18 14.49
C MET A 427 5.20 -17.54 14.17
N THR A 428 5.43 -18.68 13.54
CA THR A 428 6.79 -19.12 13.14
C THR A 428 7.40 -18.18 12.10
N LEU A 429 6.63 -17.77 11.07
CA LEU A 429 7.05 -16.73 10.10
C LEU A 429 7.32 -15.38 10.77
N LYS A 430 6.46 -14.95 11.70
CA LYS A 430 6.63 -13.70 12.44
C LYS A 430 7.93 -13.69 13.27
N ASP A 431 8.36 -14.87 13.73
CA ASP A 431 9.60 -15.05 14.45
C ASP A 431 10.81 -15.17 13.52
N ALA A 432 10.68 -15.77 12.34
CA ALA A 432 11.67 -15.65 11.26
C ALA A 432 11.91 -14.18 10.84
N PHE A 433 10.86 -13.36 10.76
CA PHE A 433 10.98 -11.91 10.55
C PHE A 433 11.56 -11.11 11.74
N LYS A 434 12.04 -11.78 12.80
CA LYS A 434 12.98 -11.19 13.79
C LYS A 434 14.42 -11.33 13.28
N ASN A 435 14.85 -12.55 12.91
CA ASN A 435 16.15 -12.83 12.30
C ASN A 435 16.46 -11.87 11.15
N VAL A 436 15.51 -11.66 10.23
CA VAL A 436 15.64 -10.70 9.11
C VAL A 436 15.95 -9.27 9.59
N LYS A 437 15.41 -8.83 10.73
CA LYS A 437 15.68 -7.49 11.28
C LYS A 437 17.01 -7.41 12.01
N GLU A 438 17.45 -8.52 12.60
CA GLU A 438 18.74 -8.63 13.29
C GLU A 438 19.85 -8.62 12.23
N ILE A 439 19.74 -9.46 11.18
CA ILE A 439 20.61 -9.40 9.98
C ILE A 439 20.59 -7.99 9.36
N VAL A 440 19.43 -7.41 9.05
CA VAL A 440 19.35 -6.08 8.41
C VAL A 440 19.77 -4.91 9.34
N ALA A 441 19.84 -5.12 10.66
CA ALA A 441 20.45 -4.17 11.58
C ALA A 441 21.97 -4.28 11.53
N GLU A 442 22.51 -5.50 11.60
CA GLU A 442 23.95 -5.76 11.57
C GLU A 442 24.57 -5.39 10.22
N LEU A 443 23.94 -5.78 9.09
CA LEU A 443 24.33 -5.33 7.74
C LEU A 443 24.43 -3.80 7.62
N LYS A 444 23.65 -3.04 8.41
CA LYS A 444 23.72 -1.56 8.45
C LYS A 444 24.79 -1.04 9.39
N GLU A 445 25.11 -1.76 10.46
CA GLU A 445 26.20 -1.39 11.36
C GLU A 445 27.55 -1.69 10.69
N GLN A 446 27.70 -2.85 10.06
CA GLN A 446 28.85 -3.17 9.19
C GLN A 446 29.00 -2.14 8.05
N HIS A 447 27.91 -1.67 7.45
CA HIS A 447 27.96 -0.58 6.47
C HIS A 447 28.36 0.77 7.09
N ARG A 448 27.95 1.07 8.34
CA ARG A 448 28.39 2.28 9.07
C ARG A 448 29.85 2.21 9.50
N HIS A 449 30.32 1.06 10.00
CA HIS A 449 31.73 0.85 10.32
C HIS A 449 32.59 0.96 9.08
N ARG A 450 32.18 0.39 7.94
CA ARG A 450 32.88 0.61 6.66
C ARG A 450 32.86 2.09 6.20
N ILE A 451 31.85 2.88 6.55
CA ILE A 451 31.87 4.34 6.32
C ILE A 451 32.86 5.06 7.26
N GLN A 452 32.93 4.65 8.53
CA GLN A 452 33.82 5.26 9.54
C GLN A 452 35.29 4.85 9.40
N GLU A 453 35.55 3.64 8.89
CA GLU A 453 36.89 3.11 8.55
C GLU A 453 37.39 3.58 7.16
N GLY A 454 36.76 4.59 6.56
CA GLY A 454 37.12 5.14 5.24
C GLY A 454 36.59 4.35 4.03
N LYS A 455 36.54 3.01 4.14
CA LYS A 455 36.18 2.02 3.10
C LYS A 455 34.88 2.29 2.31
N ILE A 456 33.98 3.17 2.78
CA ILE A 456 32.81 3.68 2.05
C ILE A 456 32.67 5.19 2.31
N PHE A 457 33.25 6.00 1.44
CA PHE A 457 33.28 7.47 1.53
C PHE A 457 31.89 8.14 1.69
N SER A 458 31.75 9.06 2.66
CA SER A 458 30.54 9.88 2.83
C SER A 458 30.82 11.39 2.72
N GLY A 459 30.34 12.00 1.63
CA GLY A 459 30.69 13.36 1.21
C GLY A 459 30.00 14.51 1.97
N ASN A 460 29.89 14.41 3.29
CA ASN A 460 29.38 15.47 4.17
C ASN A 460 30.53 16.27 4.86
N GLU A 461 31.71 15.67 5.00
CA GLU A 461 32.85 16.22 5.74
C GLU A 461 34.04 16.54 4.82
N THR A 462 33.82 16.71 3.51
CA THR A 462 34.90 16.82 2.51
C THR A 462 34.78 18.08 1.64
N GLY A 463 35.81 18.32 0.82
CA GLY A 463 35.73 19.32 -0.25
C GLY A 463 34.76 18.91 -1.36
N GLU A 464 34.32 19.89 -2.15
CA GLU A 464 33.39 19.71 -3.27
C GLU A 464 33.75 20.62 -4.44
N ALA A 465 33.88 20.06 -5.64
CA ALA A 465 34.17 20.78 -6.88
C ALA A 465 33.08 20.49 -7.92
N TRP A 466 32.53 21.53 -8.53
CA TRP A 466 31.59 21.46 -9.65
C TRP A 466 32.26 22.09 -10.87
N VAL A 467 32.21 21.44 -12.02
CA VAL A 467 32.77 21.96 -13.28
C VAL A 467 31.79 21.73 -14.42
N THR A 468 31.67 22.72 -15.31
CA THR A 468 30.93 22.62 -16.56
C THR A 468 31.75 23.23 -17.70
N GLY A 469 32.12 22.44 -18.71
CA GLY A 469 33.01 22.90 -19.79
C GLY A 469 33.28 21.86 -20.87
N ASN A 470 34.18 22.21 -21.79
CA ASN A 470 34.69 21.38 -22.88
C ASN A 470 36.21 21.18 -22.71
N GLY A 471 36.73 20.03 -23.15
CA GLY A 471 38.15 19.69 -23.06
C GLY A 471 38.40 18.48 -22.17
N THR A 472 39.47 18.49 -21.37
CA THR A 472 39.84 17.40 -20.45
C THR A 472 39.70 17.80 -18.98
N ALA A 473 39.38 16.83 -18.13
CA ALA A 473 39.41 16.98 -16.68
C ALA A 473 39.95 15.70 -16.02
N GLU A 474 40.98 15.84 -15.19
CA GLU A 474 41.64 14.74 -14.47
C GLU A 474 41.51 14.99 -12.95
N PHE A 475 40.74 14.15 -12.27
CA PHE A 475 40.73 14.08 -10.80
C PHE A 475 41.68 12.98 -10.33
N THR A 476 42.55 13.30 -9.37
CA THR A 476 43.35 12.33 -8.62
C THR A 476 43.10 12.51 -7.12
N GLY A 477 42.61 11.47 -6.45
CA GLY A 477 42.39 11.52 -5.00
C GLY A 477 41.37 10.48 -4.50
N THR A 478 40.78 10.75 -3.34
CA THR A 478 39.80 9.87 -2.69
C THR A 478 38.45 10.54 -2.62
N GLY A 479 37.40 9.88 -3.12
CA GLY A 479 36.06 10.45 -3.11
C GLY A 479 35.03 9.81 -4.04
N VAL A 480 34.00 10.60 -4.35
CA VAL A 480 32.93 10.29 -5.30
C VAL A 480 33.00 11.27 -6.46
N VAL A 481 33.17 10.75 -7.68
CA VAL A 481 33.13 11.53 -8.92
C VAL A 481 31.83 11.19 -9.66
N VAL A 482 31.08 12.22 -10.04
CA VAL A 482 29.90 12.10 -10.90
C VAL A 482 30.19 12.83 -12.20
N VAL A 483 30.19 12.09 -13.31
CA VAL A 483 30.40 12.62 -14.67
C VAL A 483 29.07 12.57 -15.41
N ARG A 484 28.73 13.63 -16.14
CA ARG A 484 27.64 13.63 -17.12
C ARG A 484 28.03 14.47 -18.33
N GLY A 485 27.94 13.91 -19.54
CA GLY A 485 28.33 14.57 -20.78
C GLY A 485 28.45 13.56 -21.92
N ASN A 486 29.09 13.97 -23.02
CA ASN A 486 29.48 13.09 -24.12
C ASN A 486 31.01 13.07 -24.24
N GLY A 487 31.62 11.88 -24.21
CA GLY A 487 33.08 11.78 -24.25
C GLY A 487 33.66 10.40 -23.94
N THR A 488 34.96 10.38 -23.68
CA THR A 488 35.71 9.26 -23.12
C THR A 488 35.94 9.44 -21.62
N LEU A 489 35.99 8.33 -20.89
CA LEU A 489 36.16 8.26 -19.45
C LEU A 489 37.14 7.13 -19.12
N GLU A 490 38.29 7.48 -18.54
CA GLU A 490 39.32 6.56 -18.06
C GLU A 490 39.26 6.52 -16.52
N VAL A 491 39.20 5.31 -15.94
CA VAL A 491 39.18 5.10 -14.49
C VAL A 491 40.25 4.09 -14.09
N SER A 492 41.03 4.44 -13.06
CA SER A 492 42.04 3.59 -12.44
C SER A 492 42.03 3.81 -10.91
N PRO A 493 42.22 2.76 -10.08
CA PRO A 493 42.37 1.35 -10.45
C PRO A 493 41.02 0.67 -10.74
N GLU A 494 41.04 -0.63 -11.08
CA GLU A 494 39.82 -1.41 -11.38
C GLU A 494 38.94 -1.67 -10.14
N ASP A 495 39.47 -1.53 -8.92
CA ASP A 495 38.71 -1.65 -7.67
C ASP A 495 37.75 -0.47 -7.41
N ALA A 496 37.84 0.59 -8.20
CA ALA A 496 36.91 1.71 -8.17
C ALA A 496 35.47 1.27 -8.54
N ILE A 497 34.51 1.57 -7.68
CA ILE A 497 33.10 1.23 -7.89
C ILE A 497 32.50 2.18 -8.94
N VAL A 498 32.47 1.74 -10.20
CA VAL A 498 31.88 2.48 -11.33
C VAL A 498 30.43 2.03 -11.58
N THR A 499 29.48 2.96 -11.49
CA THR A 499 28.08 2.78 -11.93
C THR A 499 27.82 3.61 -13.18
N LEU A 500 27.36 2.96 -14.27
CA LEU A 500 27.10 3.60 -15.57
C LEU A 500 25.60 3.62 -15.92
N VAL A 501 25.17 4.69 -16.57
CA VAL A 501 23.85 4.80 -17.24
C VAL A 501 24.04 5.56 -18.55
N GLY A 502 23.78 4.93 -19.70
CA GLY A 502 23.86 5.54 -21.04
C GLY A 502 25.15 5.22 -21.83
N PHE A 503 26.30 5.23 -21.16
CA PHE A 503 27.60 4.89 -21.77
C PHE A 503 27.57 3.49 -22.43
N GLY A 504 28.02 3.41 -23.68
CA GLY A 504 27.70 2.29 -24.58
C GLY A 504 28.87 1.36 -24.95
N VAL A 505 30.12 1.80 -24.77
CA VAL A 505 31.31 0.99 -25.03
C VAL A 505 32.21 0.97 -23.79
N LYS A 506 32.70 -0.21 -23.42
CA LYS A 506 33.76 -0.41 -22.43
C LYS A 506 34.90 -1.21 -23.06
N SER A 507 36.11 -0.68 -23.02
CA SER A 507 37.36 -1.42 -23.22
C SER A 507 38.12 -1.50 -21.90
N VAL A 508 38.92 -2.55 -21.74
CA VAL A 508 39.76 -2.78 -20.57
C VAL A 508 41.16 -3.13 -21.05
N GLU A 509 42.13 -2.28 -20.73
CA GLU A 509 43.55 -2.51 -21.02
C GLU A 509 44.33 -2.38 -19.71
N GLY A 510 44.71 -3.52 -19.13
CA GLY A 510 45.30 -3.58 -17.80
C GLY A 510 44.36 -3.04 -16.72
N ASN A 511 44.91 -2.33 -15.73
CA ASN A 511 44.18 -1.80 -14.57
C ASN A 511 43.33 -0.54 -14.89
N VAL A 512 43.06 -0.24 -16.16
CA VAL A 512 42.30 0.93 -16.60
C VAL A 512 41.02 0.50 -17.32
N SER A 513 39.88 0.97 -16.82
CA SER A 513 38.60 0.88 -17.53
C SER A 513 38.40 2.13 -18.38
N ALA A 514 38.42 1.98 -19.70
CA ALA A 514 38.09 3.04 -20.66
C ALA A 514 36.65 2.87 -21.16
N ILE A 515 35.86 3.93 -21.08
CA ILE A 515 34.40 3.93 -21.28
C ILE A 515 34.04 5.10 -22.20
N SER A 516 33.16 4.91 -23.19
CA SER A 516 32.78 6.01 -24.10
C SER A 516 31.29 6.05 -24.48
N GLY A 517 30.83 7.26 -24.82
CA GLY A 517 29.47 7.60 -25.24
C GLY A 517 28.88 8.80 -24.49
N GLU A 518 27.57 8.99 -24.63
CA GLU A 518 26.80 9.95 -23.85
C GLU A 518 26.17 9.26 -22.63
N GLY A 519 26.24 9.87 -21.45
CA GLY A 519 25.54 9.32 -20.28
C GLY A 519 25.85 9.98 -18.95
N LYS A 520 25.68 9.17 -17.90
CA LYS A 520 26.06 9.48 -16.52
C LYS A 520 26.90 8.34 -15.93
N ALA A 521 28.06 8.70 -15.39
CA ALA A 521 28.91 7.80 -14.61
C ALA A 521 28.94 8.27 -13.14
N VAL A 522 29.06 7.31 -12.22
CA VAL A 522 29.33 7.56 -10.80
C VAL A 522 30.47 6.63 -10.40
N ILE A 523 31.63 7.21 -10.11
CA ILE A 523 32.85 6.52 -9.70
C ILE A 523 33.04 6.75 -8.20
N ARG A 524 33.49 5.73 -7.46
CA ARG A 524 33.84 5.84 -6.04
C ARG A 524 35.08 5.01 -5.74
N GLY A 525 36.03 5.56 -4.99
CA GLY A 525 37.22 4.82 -4.55
C GLY A 525 38.21 5.67 -3.78
N GLU A 526 39.29 5.03 -3.37
CA GLU A 526 40.45 5.64 -2.70
C GLU A 526 41.63 5.71 -3.67
N ASN A 527 42.36 6.83 -3.69
CA ASN A 527 43.48 7.07 -4.62
C ASN A 527 43.14 6.84 -6.11
N ILE A 528 41.89 7.11 -6.50
CA ILE A 528 41.42 6.96 -7.88
C ILE A 528 41.94 8.10 -8.76
N THR A 529 42.35 7.75 -9.98
CA THR A 529 42.46 8.69 -11.09
C THR A 529 41.25 8.52 -12.00
N VAL A 530 40.52 9.61 -12.24
CA VAL A 530 39.38 9.68 -13.15
C VAL A 530 39.66 10.79 -14.16
N ARG A 531 39.89 10.41 -15.41
CA ARG A 531 40.11 11.34 -16.52
C ARG A 531 38.91 11.29 -17.47
N VAL A 532 38.37 12.45 -17.84
CA VAL A 532 37.29 12.60 -18.82
C VAL A 532 37.71 13.59 -19.90
N GLU A 533 37.37 13.30 -21.15
CA GLU A 533 37.67 14.13 -22.33
C GLU A 533 36.45 14.17 -23.27
N GLY A 534 36.05 15.36 -23.72
CA GLY A 534 34.85 15.54 -24.54
C GLY A 534 34.14 16.90 -24.39
N GLU A 535 32.83 16.89 -24.67
CA GLU A 535 31.99 18.09 -24.82
C GLU A 535 30.82 18.09 -23.82
N ASP A 536 30.40 19.31 -23.42
CA ASP A 536 29.29 19.58 -22.49
C ASP A 536 29.43 18.83 -21.14
N ILE A 537 30.68 18.59 -20.71
CA ILE A 537 31.03 17.81 -19.51
C ILE A 537 30.55 18.56 -18.27
N LYS A 538 29.82 17.85 -17.40
CA LYS A 538 29.33 18.32 -16.09
C LYS A 538 29.85 17.36 -15.03
N LEU A 539 30.91 17.81 -14.35
CA LEU A 539 31.65 17.05 -13.35
C LEU A 539 31.26 17.55 -11.96
N ILE A 540 30.95 16.63 -11.06
CA ILE A 540 30.78 16.91 -9.63
C ILE A 540 31.68 15.95 -8.85
N VAL A 541 32.70 16.48 -8.18
CA VAL A 541 33.57 15.72 -7.27
C VAL A 541 33.24 16.10 -5.83
N LYS A 542 33.10 15.09 -4.97
CA LYS A 542 33.12 15.25 -3.51
C LYS A 542 34.26 14.38 -2.97
N GLY A 543 35.31 14.99 -2.44
CA GLY A 543 36.59 14.31 -2.26
C GLY A 543 37.61 15.08 -1.44
N TYR A 544 38.77 14.44 -1.30
CA TYR A 544 40.06 15.05 -1.00
C TYR A 544 40.99 14.76 -2.18
N GLY A 545 41.63 15.78 -2.75
CA GLY A 545 42.57 15.58 -3.85
C GLY A 545 42.73 16.79 -4.78
N THR A 546 43.24 16.49 -5.97
CA THR A 546 43.59 17.47 -7.00
C THR A 546 42.74 17.22 -8.25
N LEU A 547 42.20 18.28 -8.84
CA LEU A 547 41.47 18.27 -10.10
C LEU A 547 42.18 19.21 -11.08
N LYS A 548 42.74 18.66 -12.16
CA LYS A 548 43.23 19.44 -13.30
C LYS A 548 42.11 19.58 -14.32
N LEU A 549 42.03 20.75 -14.95
CA LEU A 549 41.12 21.08 -16.04
C LEU A 549 41.96 21.65 -17.18
N GLU A 550 41.67 21.25 -18.42
CA GLU A 550 42.33 21.75 -19.62
C GLU A 550 41.25 22.01 -20.69
N GLY A 551 41.13 23.27 -21.14
CA GLY A 551 40.13 23.66 -22.13
C GLY A 551 39.39 24.92 -21.73
N GLU A 552 38.07 24.94 -21.94
CA GLU A 552 37.22 26.12 -21.71
C GLU A 552 36.00 25.75 -20.85
N GLY A 553 35.70 26.57 -19.83
CA GLY A 553 34.52 26.33 -19.02
C GLY A 553 34.40 27.19 -17.77
N LYS A 554 33.61 26.67 -16.84
CA LYS A 554 33.26 27.28 -15.54
C LYS A 554 33.45 26.27 -14.42
N TYR A 555 34.00 26.68 -13.30
CA TYR A 555 34.06 25.86 -12.09
C TYR A 555 33.64 26.61 -10.83
N ARG A 556 33.26 25.83 -9.81
CA ARG A 556 32.99 26.27 -8.45
C ARG A 556 33.62 25.28 -7.48
N VAL A 557 34.37 25.77 -6.50
CA VAL A 557 35.06 24.93 -5.52
C VAL A 557 34.72 25.33 -4.09
N LYS A 558 34.51 24.34 -3.24
CA LYS A 558 34.39 24.44 -1.80
C LYS A 558 35.58 23.68 -1.21
N LYS A 559 36.64 24.38 -0.80
CA LYS A 559 37.90 23.72 -0.39
C LYS A 559 37.72 22.93 0.90
N ASN A 560 37.06 23.52 1.90
CA ASN A 560 36.80 22.87 3.19
C ASN A 560 35.29 22.79 3.52
N PRO A 561 34.84 21.85 4.38
CA PRO A 561 33.42 21.63 4.67
C PRO A 561 32.73 22.82 5.34
N GLN A 562 33.51 23.65 6.05
CA GLN A 562 33.07 24.82 6.81
C GLN A 562 33.05 26.11 5.96
N GLU A 563 33.68 26.11 4.79
CA GLU A 563 33.73 27.26 3.89
C GLU A 563 32.48 27.34 3.00
N ALA A 564 32.18 28.53 2.50
CA ALA A 564 31.22 28.69 1.41
C ALA A 564 31.80 28.10 0.11
N MET A 565 30.92 27.57 -0.75
CA MET A 565 31.31 27.26 -2.14
C MET A 565 31.60 28.57 -2.88
N SER A 566 32.67 28.59 -3.66
CA SER A 566 33.10 29.78 -4.40
C SER A 566 32.01 30.36 -5.31
N GLU A 567 32.22 31.60 -5.72
CA GLU A 567 31.60 32.17 -6.91
C GLU A 567 32.03 31.35 -8.16
N GLU A 568 31.36 31.60 -9.28
CA GLU A 568 31.61 30.90 -10.55
C GLU A 568 32.83 31.51 -11.24
N ILE A 569 33.87 30.68 -11.43
CA ILE A 569 35.14 31.09 -12.02
C ILE A 569 35.20 30.51 -13.43
N GLU A 570 35.33 31.39 -14.43
CA GLU A 570 35.59 31.03 -15.82
C GLU A 570 37.08 30.67 -16.02
N TYR A 571 37.36 29.70 -16.89
CA TYR A 571 38.73 29.30 -17.24
C TYR A 571 38.87 29.05 -18.76
N GLU A 572 40.08 29.34 -19.25
CA GLU A 572 40.55 29.17 -20.62
C GLU A 572 42.01 28.71 -20.52
N GLY A 573 42.32 27.50 -20.99
CA GLY A 573 43.63 26.84 -20.81
C GLY A 573 43.68 25.84 -19.65
N GLU A 574 44.84 25.69 -19.00
CA GLU A 574 45.08 24.73 -17.92
C GLU A 574 44.87 25.35 -16.52
N VAL A 575 44.08 24.70 -15.66
CA VAL A 575 43.86 25.08 -14.27
C VAL A 575 43.94 23.85 -13.35
N THR A 576 44.76 23.93 -12.29
CA THR A 576 44.81 22.92 -11.22
C THR A 576 44.10 23.42 -9.97
N ILE A 577 43.19 22.60 -9.42
CA ILE A 577 42.34 22.91 -8.26
C ILE A 577 42.58 21.87 -7.16
N GLU A 578 43.01 22.33 -5.98
CA GLU A 578 43.14 21.48 -4.78
C GLU A 578 41.98 21.75 -3.81
N PHE A 579 41.36 20.67 -3.29
CA PHE A 579 40.24 20.73 -2.35
C PHE A 579 40.18 19.50 -1.45
N GLY A 580 39.56 19.66 -0.28
CA GLY A 580 39.69 18.75 0.85
C GLY A 580 41.07 18.90 1.49
N GLY A 581 41.24 19.96 2.29
CA GLY A 581 42.35 20.01 3.26
C GLY A 581 42.14 18.97 4.37
N ARG A 582 43.21 18.69 5.13
CA ARG A 582 43.20 17.82 6.30
C ARG A 582 43.77 18.56 7.51
#